data_AF-A0A970T894-F1
#
_entry.id   AF-A0A970T894-F1
#
_cell.length_a   1.000
_cell.length_b   1.000
_cell.length_c   1.000
_cell.angle_alpha   90.00
_cell.angle_beta   90.00
_cell.angle_gamma   90.00
#
_symmetry.space_group_name_H-M   'P 1'
#
loop_
_entity.id
_entity.type
_entity.pdbx_description
1 polymer ?
#
loop_
_entity_poly.entity_id
_entity_poly.type
_entity_poly.pdbx_seq_one_letter_code
_entity_poly.pdbx_strand_id
1 'polypeptide(L)'
;MKKIVSVLILTLLIGHSAISQNKIWNETETQKAERLKWWTDARFGMFIHWGSYAQAARHEWVKKRERIPDDEYQKYFEVFDPDLFDPSEWAKKAKAAGMKYAVITSKHHEGFCMFESAFTDYDVINTPYGKDIIKEWVDAFRTEGLGIGFYYSLIDWHHPEYTIDRVHPQSVTTQAEYDELNKDRDMAVYREYLKNQVREILTKYGKIDILWLDYSFPGQFGKGRDDWGSVELVKMVREIQPEIIINDRADLKDYWGGWDFTTPEQYKVESWPEIDGKKIPWETCQTFSGSWGYYRDEHTWKDKKQLLVLLIESVSKGGNLLLNVGPTARGTFDHRADEALADMGEWMKFNSRSVYGCTQAPAEFEVPDNTILTYNPDTKRLYIHLLDYPLTNFRLPGYKGKVKYAQFLHDASELLITSPYGHHMQGSISTENDLNLRLPVNKPHVEIPVIELILE
;
A
#
# COMPACT_ATOMS: atom_id res chain seq x y z
N MET A 1 26.53 -34.98 -69.30
CA MET A 1 25.11 -34.66 -69.06
C MET A 1 25.02 -33.67 -67.90
N LYS A 2 24.41 -32.51 -68.15
CA LYS A 2 24.31 -31.35 -67.25
C LYS A 2 23.54 -31.71 -65.97
N LYS A 3 24.07 -31.36 -64.79
CA LYS A 3 23.26 -31.23 -63.56
C LYS A 3 23.36 -29.79 -63.08
N ILE A 4 22.21 -29.12 -63.19
CA ILE A 4 21.93 -27.76 -62.73
C ILE A 4 21.74 -27.85 -61.21
N VAL A 5 22.48 -27.03 -60.46
CA VAL A 5 22.26 -26.81 -59.04
C VAL A 5 21.28 -25.64 -58.91
N SER A 6 20.04 -25.93 -58.54
CA SER A 6 19.05 -24.93 -58.15
C SER A 6 19.19 -24.67 -56.65
N VAL A 7 19.60 -23.47 -56.27
CA VAL A 7 19.59 -22.99 -54.88
C VAL A 7 18.19 -22.44 -54.60
N LEU A 8 17.43 -23.12 -53.74
CA LEU A 8 16.20 -22.59 -53.15
C LEU A 8 16.59 -21.75 -51.93
N ILE A 9 16.39 -20.43 -51.99
CA ILE A 9 16.44 -19.56 -50.81
C ILE A 9 15.08 -19.65 -50.13
N LEU A 10 15.03 -20.33 -48.98
CA LEU A 10 13.86 -20.37 -48.11
C LEU A 10 13.95 -19.17 -47.14
N THR A 11 13.17 -18.13 -47.39
CA THR A 11 12.99 -17.00 -46.46
C THR A 11 12.12 -17.48 -45.30
N LEU A 12 12.73 -17.72 -44.13
CA LEU A 12 12.00 -17.92 -42.88
C LEU A 12 11.39 -16.57 -42.46
N LEU A 13 10.09 -16.40 -42.68
CA LEU A 13 9.28 -15.41 -41.98
C LEU A 13 9.12 -15.89 -40.53
N ILE A 14 9.93 -15.35 -39.62
CA ILE A 14 9.69 -15.46 -38.18
C ILE A 14 8.49 -14.56 -37.87
N GLY A 15 7.29 -15.13 -37.96
CA GLY A 15 6.09 -14.53 -37.40
C GLY A 15 6.30 -14.35 -35.90
N HIS A 16 6.55 -13.11 -35.47
CA HIS A 16 6.34 -12.75 -34.08
C HIS A 16 4.83 -12.81 -33.86
N SER A 17 4.35 -13.92 -33.31
CA SER A 17 3.04 -13.96 -32.69
C SER A 17 3.07 -12.99 -31.51
N ALA A 18 2.72 -11.73 -31.76
CA ALA A 18 2.36 -10.82 -30.69
C ALA A 18 1.13 -11.44 -30.02
N ILE A 19 1.34 -12.10 -28.88
CA ILE A 19 0.24 -12.50 -28.01
C ILE A 19 -0.42 -11.19 -27.60
N SER A 20 -1.58 -10.91 -28.18
CA SER A 20 -2.38 -9.76 -27.81
C SER A 20 -2.73 -9.92 -26.34
N GLN A 21 -2.16 -9.07 -25.47
CA GLN A 21 -2.56 -9.00 -24.08
C GLN A 21 -4.07 -8.78 -24.01
N ASN A 22 -4.76 -9.51 -23.14
CA ASN A 22 -6.18 -9.29 -22.92
C ASN A 22 -6.37 -7.86 -22.38
N LYS A 23 -7.31 -7.09 -22.94
CA LYS A 23 -7.45 -5.65 -22.65
C LYS A 23 -8.79 -5.35 -21.99
N ILE A 24 -8.77 -4.72 -20.82
CA ILE A 24 -9.97 -4.25 -20.09
C ILE A 24 -10.22 -2.77 -20.34
N TRP A 25 -9.16 -1.95 -20.36
CA TRP A 25 -9.28 -0.50 -20.44
C TRP A 25 -8.38 0.10 -21.51
N ASN A 26 -8.87 1.16 -22.16
CA ASN A 26 -8.15 1.86 -23.20
C ASN A 26 -7.37 3.04 -22.63
N GLU A 27 -6.13 2.78 -22.23
CA GLU A 27 -5.12 3.80 -21.93
C GLU A 27 -3.75 3.35 -22.45
N THR A 28 -2.86 4.30 -22.71
CA THR A 28 -1.43 4.04 -23.01
C THR A 28 -0.62 3.95 -21.71
N GLU A 29 0.62 3.44 -21.78
CA GLU A 29 1.54 3.46 -20.63
C GLU A 29 1.75 4.89 -20.08
N THR A 30 1.83 5.90 -20.96
CA THR A 30 1.97 7.31 -20.57
C THR A 30 0.73 7.81 -19.84
N GLN A 31 -0.47 7.54 -20.36
CA GLN A 31 -1.72 7.94 -19.70
C GLN A 31 -1.88 7.26 -18.33
N LYS A 32 -1.52 5.98 -18.22
CA LYS A 32 -1.51 5.27 -16.94
C LYS A 32 -0.52 5.90 -15.95
N ALA A 33 0.68 6.26 -16.41
CA ALA A 33 1.68 6.93 -15.59
C ALA A 33 1.22 8.32 -15.12
N GLU A 34 0.57 9.10 -15.98
CA GLU A 34 -0.04 10.40 -15.62
C GLU A 34 -1.15 10.23 -14.57
N ARG A 35 -2.05 9.25 -14.75
CA ARG A 35 -3.11 8.93 -13.80
C ARG A 35 -2.55 8.50 -12.43
N LEU A 36 -1.45 7.77 -12.41
CA LEU A 36 -0.78 7.33 -11.19
C LEU A 36 0.11 8.40 -10.53
N LYS A 37 0.40 9.51 -11.22
CA LYS A 37 1.41 10.48 -10.78
C LYS A 37 1.13 11.03 -9.39
N TRP A 38 -0.11 11.42 -9.11
CA TRP A 38 -0.48 11.95 -7.79
C TRP A 38 -0.14 10.96 -6.67
N TRP A 39 -0.36 9.67 -6.92
CA TRP A 39 -0.18 8.60 -5.96
C TRP A 39 1.30 8.24 -5.79
N THR A 40 2.06 8.19 -6.89
CA THR A 40 3.52 8.01 -6.81
C THR A 40 4.23 9.22 -6.20
N ASP A 41 3.65 10.42 -6.26
CA ASP A 41 4.19 11.59 -5.58
C ASP A 41 3.80 11.61 -4.08
N ALA A 42 2.63 11.06 -3.74
CA ALA A 42 2.07 11.03 -2.40
C ALA A 42 2.86 10.16 -1.40
N ARG A 43 3.34 8.98 -1.85
CA ARG A 43 4.16 8.00 -1.12
C ARG A 43 3.63 7.39 0.17
N PHE A 44 2.82 8.08 0.94
CA PHE A 44 2.44 7.68 2.28
C PHE A 44 0.94 7.81 2.51
N GLY A 45 0.29 6.71 2.87
CA GLY A 45 -1.14 6.63 3.14
C GLY A 45 -1.49 5.92 4.44
N MET A 46 -2.73 6.11 4.89
CA MET A 46 -3.33 5.42 6.04
C MET A 46 -4.17 4.23 5.58
N PHE A 47 -3.94 3.04 6.12
CA PHE A 47 -4.94 1.97 6.07
C PHE A 47 -5.81 2.03 7.32
N ILE A 48 -7.10 1.76 7.21
CA ILE A 48 -8.02 1.67 8.34
C ILE A 48 -8.78 0.35 8.24
N HIS A 49 -8.51 -0.59 9.15
CA HIS A 49 -9.28 -1.80 9.31
C HIS A 49 -10.23 -1.66 10.49
N TRP A 50 -11.50 -1.38 10.17
CA TRP A 50 -12.56 -1.26 11.15
C TRP A 50 -13.84 -1.98 10.70
N GLY A 51 -14.49 -2.65 11.66
CA GLY A 51 -15.65 -3.50 11.45
C GLY A 51 -16.07 -4.14 12.77
N SER A 52 -17.04 -5.05 12.71
CA SER A 52 -17.60 -5.72 13.89
C SER A 52 -16.58 -6.61 14.62
N TYR A 53 -15.49 -7.02 13.96
CA TYR A 53 -14.35 -7.67 14.62
C TYR A 53 -13.66 -6.80 15.68
N ALA A 54 -13.82 -5.47 15.66
CA ALA A 54 -13.23 -4.59 16.66
C ALA A 54 -13.80 -4.84 18.07
N GLN A 55 -15.04 -5.33 18.15
CA GLN A 55 -15.72 -5.73 19.39
C GLN A 55 -15.11 -7.00 19.97
N ALA A 56 -14.71 -7.94 19.10
CA ALA A 56 -13.94 -9.11 19.52
C ALA A 56 -12.53 -8.74 20.01
N ALA A 57 -11.97 -7.66 19.46
CA ALA A 57 -10.70 -7.04 19.86
C ALA A 57 -9.49 -8.01 19.83
N ARG A 58 -9.49 -8.96 18.88
CA ARG A 58 -8.45 -9.98 18.74
C ARG A 58 -8.27 -10.46 17.30
N HIS A 59 -8.17 -9.48 16.37
CA HIS A 59 -7.94 -9.64 14.93
C HIS A 59 -9.21 -9.79 14.07
N GLU A 60 -9.16 -9.27 12.85
CA GLU A 60 -10.25 -9.29 11.85
C GLU A 60 -10.54 -10.69 11.26
N TRP A 61 -9.65 -11.66 11.49
CA TRP A 61 -9.83 -13.07 11.12
C TRP A 61 -10.44 -13.91 12.25
N VAL A 62 -10.86 -13.30 13.37
CA VAL A 62 -11.36 -14.02 14.54
C VAL A 62 -12.50 -15.00 14.20
N LYS A 63 -13.44 -14.62 13.32
CA LYS A 63 -14.52 -15.50 12.85
C LYS A 63 -13.98 -16.80 12.25
N LYS A 64 -12.93 -16.72 11.42
CA LYS A 64 -12.26 -17.88 10.83
C LYS A 64 -11.37 -18.63 11.83
N ARG A 65 -10.52 -17.92 12.57
CA ARG A 65 -9.53 -18.51 13.49
C ARG A 65 -10.18 -19.32 14.61
N GLU A 66 -11.31 -18.83 15.11
CA GLU A 66 -12.08 -19.49 16.17
C GLU A 66 -13.25 -20.33 15.60
N ARG A 67 -13.43 -20.35 14.27
CA ARG A 67 -14.55 -21.01 13.57
C ARG A 67 -15.92 -20.63 14.14
N ILE A 68 -16.11 -19.34 14.41
CA ILE A 68 -17.33 -18.79 15.01
C ILE A 68 -18.47 -18.89 13.98
N PRO A 69 -19.59 -19.57 14.30
CA PRO A 69 -20.80 -19.57 13.48
C PRO A 69 -21.45 -18.19 13.37
N ASP A 70 -22.31 -17.98 12.36
CA ASP A 70 -22.94 -16.69 12.11
C ASP A 70 -23.80 -16.20 13.27
N ASP A 71 -24.60 -17.09 13.87
CA ASP A 71 -25.47 -16.78 15.02
C ASP A 71 -24.68 -16.36 16.26
N GLU A 72 -23.50 -16.94 16.48
CA GLU A 72 -22.61 -16.52 17.57
C GLU A 72 -21.84 -15.23 17.27
N TYR A 73 -21.53 -14.96 15.99
CA TYR A 73 -20.85 -13.74 15.56
C TYR A 73 -21.80 -12.54 15.55
N GLN A 74 -23.10 -12.78 15.34
CA GLN A 74 -24.17 -11.79 15.28
C GLN A 74 -24.19 -10.84 16.48
N LYS A 75 -23.81 -11.31 17.67
CA LYS A 75 -23.71 -10.47 18.87
C LYS A 75 -22.86 -9.21 18.69
N TYR A 76 -21.83 -9.25 17.84
CA TYR A 76 -20.98 -8.08 17.59
C TYR A 76 -21.70 -7.01 16.76
N PHE A 77 -22.56 -7.43 15.82
CA PHE A 77 -23.43 -6.56 15.05
C PHE A 77 -24.50 -5.92 15.94
N GLU A 78 -25.15 -6.71 16.80
CA GLU A 78 -26.22 -6.25 17.69
C GLU A 78 -25.79 -5.20 18.72
N VAL A 79 -24.49 -5.14 19.03
CA VAL A 79 -23.90 -4.18 20.00
C VAL A 79 -22.99 -3.15 19.34
N PHE A 80 -22.97 -3.07 18.01
CA PHE A 80 -22.10 -2.14 17.29
C PHE A 80 -22.62 -0.70 17.47
N ASP A 81 -22.01 0.03 18.41
CA ASP A 81 -22.32 1.42 18.75
C ASP A 81 -21.04 2.22 19.07
N PRO A 82 -20.33 2.72 18.05
CA PRO A 82 -19.09 3.46 18.22
C PRO A 82 -19.34 4.91 18.65
N ASP A 83 -19.73 5.08 19.91
CA ASP A 83 -20.12 6.35 20.53
C ASP A 83 -19.01 7.42 20.61
N LEU A 84 -17.75 7.06 20.35
CA LEU A 84 -16.59 7.97 20.29
C LEU A 84 -16.05 8.14 18.86
N PHE A 85 -16.74 7.65 17.83
CA PHE A 85 -16.32 7.83 16.45
C PHE A 85 -16.38 9.30 16.04
N ASP A 86 -15.19 9.88 15.82
CA ASP A 86 -15.02 11.18 15.18
C ASP A 86 -14.05 11.06 13.99
N PRO A 87 -14.56 10.94 12.75
CA PRO A 87 -13.70 10.83 11.57
C PRO A 87 -12.89 12.11 11.31
N SER A 88 -13.30 13.27 11.84
CA SER A 88 -12.51 14.51 11.73
C SER A 88 -11.23 14.41 12.57
N GLU A 89 -11.29 13.75 13.73
CA GLU A 89 -10.10 13.47 14.54
C GLU A 89 -9.15 12.55 13.79
N TRP A 90 -9.68 11.47 13.18
CA TRP A 90 -8.89 10.53 12.40
C TRP A 90 -8.20 11.20 11.20
N ALA A 91 -8.94 12.04 10.46
CA ALA A 91 -8.41 12.78 9.31
C ALA A 91 -7.29 13.75 9.71
N LYS A 92 -7.46 14.49 10.82
CA LYS A 92 -6.43 15.39 11.35
C LYS A 92 -5.18 14.64 11.77
N LYS A 93 -5.32 13.48 12.44
CA LYS A 93 -4.20 12.61 12.81
C LYS A 93 -3.45 12.10 11.57
N ALA A 94 -4.16 11.62 10.55
CA ALA A 94 -3.56 11.18 9.29
C ALA A 94 -2.76 12.30 8.61
N LYS A 95 -3.35 13.50 8.49
CA LYS A 95 -2.70 14.68 7.91
C LYS A 95 -1.48 15.12 8.72
N ALA A 96 -1.59 15.15 10.05
CA ALA A 96 -0.49 15.53 10.95
C ALA A 96 0.68 14.54 10.86
N ALA A 97 0.40 13.25 10.67
CA ALA A 97 1.41 12.22 10.42
C ALA A 97 2.10 12.36 9.05
N GLY A 98 1.57 13.19 8.15
CA GLY A 98 2.08 13.37 6.79
C GLY A 98 1.51 12.37 5.77
N MET A 99 0.38 11.73 6.04
CA MET A 99 -0.28 10.90 5.04
C MET A 99 -1.00 11.78 4.02
N LYS A 100 -1.16 11.27 2.79
CA LYS A 100 -1.75 12.00 1.65
C LYS A 100 -3.03 11.37 1.13
N TYR A 101 -3.30 10.14 1.51
CA TYR A 101 -4.52 9.40 1.19
C TYR A 101 -4.80 8.39 2.28
N ALA A 102 -6.01 7.85 2.29
CA ALA A 102 -6.39 6.79 3.20
C ALA A 102 -7.27 5.75 2.51
N VAL A 103 -7.18 4.51 2.96
CA VAL A 103 -7.96 3.36 2.49
C VAL A 103 -8.69 2.77 3.69
N ILE A 104 -10.02 2.80 3.70
CA ILE A 104 -10.84 2.22 4.79
C ILE A 104 -11.57 0.97 4.33
N THR A 105 -11.71 -0.02 5.21
CA THR A 105 -12.56 -1.19 4.98
C THR A 105 -14.02 -0.79 4.85
N SER A 106 -14.51 -0.66 3.62
CA SER A 106 -15.95 -0.52 3.34
C SER A 106 -16.71 -1.82 3.66
N LYS A 107 -16.07 -2.96 3.40
CA LYS A 107 -16.50 -4.31 3.81
C LYS A 107 -15.28 -5.21 3.96
N HIS A 108 -15.18 -5.94 5.06
CA HIS A 108 -14.14 -6.97 5.26
C HIS A 108 -14.71 -8.38 5.05
N HIS A 109 -13.87 -9.43 5.17
CA HIS A 109 -14.27 -10.83 4.96
C HIS A 109 -15.50 -11.26 5.77
N GLU A 110 -15.74 -10.66 6.94
CA GLU A 110 -16.91 -10.98 7.76
C GLU A 110 -18.25 -10.62 7.13
N GLY A 111 -18.25 -9.82 6.04
CA GLY A 111 -19.44 -9.44 5.28
C GLY A 111 -20.14 -8.17 5.79
N PHE A 112 -19.75 -7.65 6.96
CA PHE A 112 -20.34 -6.44 7.53
C PHE A 112 -20.01 -5.20 6.71
N CYS A 113 -21.04 -4.52 6.20
CA CYS A 113 -20.91 -3.32 5.39
C CYS A 113 -20.88 -2.07 6.29
N MET A 114 -19.79 -1.30 6.20
CA MET A 114 -19.62 -0.04 6.94
C MET A 114 -20.39 1.14 6.33
N PHE A 115 -21.24 0.86 5.33
CA PHE A 115 -21.98 1.81 4.52
C PHE A 115 -23.43 1.32 4.32
N GLU A 116 -24.37 2.21 4.02
CA GLU A 116 -25.76 1.84 3.73
C GLU A 116 -25.83 1.06 2.40
N SER A 117 -26.18 -0.22 2.44
CA SER A 117 -26.30 -1.06 1.25
C SER A 117 -27.75 -1.44 0.97
N ALA A 118 -28.19 -1.28 -0.27
CA ALA A 118 -29.53 -1.72 -0.70
C ALA A 118 -29.62 -3.25 -0.91
N PHE A 119 -28.53 -3.99 -0.72
CA PHE A 119 -28.42 -5.40 -1.08
C PHE A 119 -28.22 -6.34 0.12
N THR A 120 -28.14 -5.81 1.35
CA THR A 120 -28.02 -6.60 2.58
C THR A 120 -28.53 -5.80 3.79
N ASP A 121 -29.10 -6.49 4.77
CA ASP A 121 -29.41 -5.91 6.08
C ASP A 121 -28.22 -6.02 7.05
N TYR A 122 -27.13 -6.68 6.65
CA TYR A 122 -25.90 -6.81 7.44
C TYR A 122 -24.97 -5.60 7.20
N ASP A 123 -25.51 -4.42 7.47
CA ASP A 123 -24.84 -3.14 7.30
C ASP A 123 -24.94 -2.25 8.55
N VAL A 124 -24.16 -1.18 8.58
CA VAL A 124 -24.06 -0.29 9.75
C VAL A 124 -25.38 0.42 10.09
N ILE A 125 -26.27 0.65 9.12
CA ILE A 125 -27.56 1.33 9.36
C ILE A 125 -28.47 0.47 10.22
N ASN A 126 -28.34 -0.84 10.11
CA ASN A 126 -29.12 -1.81 10.87
C ASN A 126 -28.51 -2.18 12.25
N THR A 127 -27.49 -1.44 12.70
CA THR A 127 -26.89 -1.56 14.03
C THR A 127 -27.39 -0.45 14.98
N PRO A 128 -27.14 -0.53 16.30
CA PRO A 128 -27.46 0.57 17.22
C PRO A 128 -26.86 1.93 16.83
N TYR A 129 -25.72 1.96 16.11
CA TYR A 129 -25.14 3.21 15.61
C TYR A 129 -26.06 3.94 14.62
N GLY A 130 -26.68 3.21 13.70
CA GLY A 130 -27.72 3.69 12.80
C GLY A 130 -27.32 4.78 11.80
N LYS A 131 -26.04 4.99 11.52
CA LYS A 131 -25.53 6.02 10.59
C LYS A 131 -24.47 5.48 9.64
N ASP A 132 -24.38 6.09 8.46
CA ASP A 132 -23.43 5.72 7.41
C ASP A 132 -22.01 6.21 7.75
N ILE A 133 -21.19 5.29 8.28
CA ILE A 133 -19.79 5.57 8.67
C ILE A 133 -18.95 5.99 7.46
N ILE A 134 -19.11 5.34 6.31
CA ILE A 134 -18.33 5.66 5.12
C ILE A 134 -18.64 7.09 4.65
N LYS A 135 -19.89 7.53 4.70
CA LYS A 135 -20.25 8.91 4.38
C LYS A 135 -19.54 9.91 5.30
N GLU A 136 -19.65 9.74 6.61
CA GLU A 136 -19.03 10.63 7.61
C GLU A 136 -17.51 10.66 7.47
N TRP A 137 -16.90 9.50 7.20
CA TRP A 137 -15.46 9.35 6.99
C TRP A 137 -14.98 10.06 5.72
N VAL A 138 -15.66 9.87 4.59
CA VAL A 138 -15.32 10.51 3.32
C VAL A 138 -15.34 12.04 3.44
N ASP A 139 -16.38 12.59 4.06
CA ASP A 139 -16.51 14.05 4.22
C ASP A 139 -15.37 14.64 5.08
N ALA A 140 -15.01 13.96 6.16
CA ALA A 140 -13.91 14.38 7.03
C ALA A 140 -12.53 14.30 6.35
N PHE A 141 -12.22 13.18 5.68
CA PHE A 141 -10.92 13.00 5.03
C PHE A 141 -10.74 13.93 3.82
N ARG A 142 -11.81 14.19 3.06
CA ARG A 142 -11.78 15.20 1.99
C ARG A 142 -11.59 16.62 2.51
N THR A 143 -12.22 16.97 3.63
CA THR A 143 -12.05 18.29 4.27
C THR A 143 -10.59 18.55 4.60
N GLU A 144 -9.85 17.51 4.98
CA GLU A 144 -8.42 17.62 5.27
C GLU A 144 -7.51 17.57 4.03
N GLY A 145 -8.08 17.30 2.85
CA GLY A 145 -7.39 17.23 1.56
C GLY A 145 -6.71 15.87 1.29
N LEU A 146 -7.20 14.80 1.91
CA LEU A 146 -6.67 13.44 1.74
C LEU A 146 -7.39 12.73 0.58
N GLY A 147 -6.63 11.98 -0.23
CA GLY A 147 -7.20 11.06 -1.21
C GLY A 147 -8.02 9.95 -0.56
N ILE A 148 -9.10 9.55 -1.22
CA ILE A 148 -10.13 8.66 -0.70
C ILE A 148 -10.01 7.28 -1.35
N GLY A 149 -9.76 6.26 -0.54
CA GLY A 149 -9.68 4.88 -0.95
C GLY A 149 -10.65 3.98 -0.19
N PHE A 150 -11.20 3.00 -0.90
CA PHE A 150 -12.00 1.95 -0.29
C PHE A 150 -11.31 0.60 -0.44
N TYR A 151 -11.06 -0.04 0.69
CA TYR A 151 -10.88 -1.48 0.72
C TYR A 151 -12.23 -2.15 0.60
N TYR A 152 -12.32 -3.16 -0.25
CA TYR A 152 -13.50 -3.99 -0.37
C TYR A 152 -13.09 -5.45 -0.49
N SER A 153 -13.61 -6.29 0.41
CA SER A 153 -13.33 -7.71 0.34
C SER A 153 -14.14 -8.42 -0.74
N LEU A 154 -13.44 -9.10 -1.65
CA LEU A 154 -14.01 -10.07 -2.58
C LEU A 154 -14.57 -11.30 -1.85
N ILE A 155 -14.02 -11.62 -0.68
CA ILE A 155 -14.46 -12.69 0.21
C ILE A 155 -15.65 -12.20 1.04
N ASP A 156 -16.62 -13.08 1.28
CA ASP A 156 -17.75 -12.80 2.15
C ASP A 156 -18.15 -14.06 2.94
N TRP A 157 -17.93 -14.02 4.26
CA TRP A 157 -18.23 -15.13 5.18
C TRP A 157 -19.66 -15.05 5.73
N HIS A 158 -20.50 -14.15 5.22
CA HIS A 158 -21.89 -13.98 5.67
C HIS A 158 -22.89 -14.27 4.55
N HIS A 159 -22.58 -13.92 3.30
CA HIS A 159 -23.51 -14.07 2.19
C HIS A 159 -23.87 -15.56 1.92
N PRO A 160 -25.16 -15.94 1.89
CA PRO A 160 -25.57 -17.35 1.80
C PRO A 160 -25.16 -18.03 0.49
N GLU A 161 -25.10 -17.27 -0.61
CA GLU A 161 -24.70 -17.79 -1.93
C GLU A 161 -23.19 -17.82 -2.16
N TYR A 162 -22.39 -17.29 -1.22
CA TYR A 162 -20.94 -17.39 -1.32
C TYR A 162 -20.51 -18.84 -1.11
N THR A 163 -19.92 -19.48 -2.13
CA THR A 163 -19.42 -20.85 -1.97
C THR A 163 -18.25 -20.91 -1.01
N ILE A 164 -18.34 -21.80 -0.03
CA ILE A 164 -17.33 -22.07 0.99
C ILE A 164 -16.01 -22.40 0.31
N ASP A 165 -14.96 -21.69 0.71
CA ASP A 165 -13.58 -21.88 0.26
C ASP A 165 -12.67 -22.27 1.43
N ARG A 166 -11.37 -22.43 1.18
CA ARG A 166 -10.38 -22.81 2.19
C ARG A 166 -10.16 -21.76 3.28
N VAL A 167 -10.52 -20.51 3.06
CA VAL A 167 -10.37 -19.41 4.05
C VAL A 167 -11.67 -19.10 4.79
N HIS A 168 -12.81 -19.65 4.38
CA HIS A 168 -14.10 -19.54 5.06
C HIS A 168 -14.10 -20.18 6.46
N PRO A 169 -14.80 -19.66 7.49
CA PRO A 169 -14.89 -20.27 8.83
C PRO A 169 -15.33 -21.75 8.84
N GLN A 170 -16.19 -22.12 7.89
CA GLN A 170 -16.68 -23.49 7.65
C GLN A 170 -15.81 -24.33 6.69
N SER A 171 -14.59 -23.87 6.36
CA SER A 171 -13.72 -24.57 5.41
C SER A 171 -13.46 -26.03 5.81
N VAL A 172 -13.42 -26.90 4.81
CA VAL A 172 -13.16 -28.34 4.94
C VAL A 172 -11.94 -28.75 4.11
N THR A 173 -11.46 -29.97 4.33
CA THR A 173 -10.24 -30.48 3.68
C THR A 173 -10.50 -31.59 2.66
N THR A 174 -11.70 -32.17 2.62
CA THR A 174 -12.04 -33.24 1.67
C THR A 174 -12.96 -32.75 0.56
N GLN A 175 -12.85 -33.37 -0.63
CA GLN A 175 -13.70 -33.01 -1.77
C GLN A 175 -15.19 -33.29 -1.49
N ALA A 176 -15.50 -34.42 -0.84
CA ALA A 176 -16.88 -34.80 -0.55
C ALA A 176 -17.58 -33.79 0.39
N GLU A 177 -16.91 -33.32 1.44
CA GLU A 177 -17.46 -32.29 2.32
C GLU A 177 -17.55 -30.94 1.61
N TYR A 178 -16.58 -30.60 0.77
CA TYR A 178 -16.58 -29.36 0.00
C TYR A 178 -17.76 -29.31 -0.97
N ASP A 179 -18.01 -30.40 -1.69
CA ASP A 179 -19.13 -30.52 -2.63
C ASP A 179 -20.46 -30.44 -1.88
N GLU A 180 -20.57 -31.11 -0.73
CA GLU A 180 -21.79 -31.09 0.10
C GLU A 180 -22.10 -29.70 0.65
N LEU A 181 -21.11 -28.97 1.17
CA LEU A 181 -21.30 -27.60 1.71
C LEU A 181 -21.67 -26.57 0.63
N ASN A 182 -21.35 -26.85 -0.63
CA ASN A 182 -21.53 -25.94 -1.75
C ASN A 182 -22.65 -26.36 -2.71
N LYS A 183 -23.30 -27.51 -2.51
CA LYS A 183 -24.28 -28.07 -3.45
C LYS A 183 -25.46 -27.14 -3.76
N ASP A 184 -25.85 -26.31 -2.79
CA ASP A 184 -27.03 -25.42 -2.86
C ASP A 184 -26.64 -23.93 -2.99
N ARG A 185 -25.35 -23.61 -3.21
CA ARG A 185 -24.85 -22.23 -3.27
C ARG A 185 -24.53 -21.82 -4.71
N ASP A 186 -24.94 -20.62 -5.12
CA ASP A 186 -24.65 -20.09 -6.45
C ASP A 186 -23.73 -18.85 -6.42
N MET A 187 -22.45 -19.06 -6.73
CA MET A 187 -21.49 -17.96 -6.86
C MET A 187 -21.90 -16.91 -7.89
N ALA A 188 -22.74 -17.21 -8.89
CA ALA A 188 -23.22 -16.20 -9.82
C ALA A 188 -24.09 -15.14 -9.12
N VAL A 189 -24.91 -15.55 -8.14
CA VAL A 189 -25.71 -14.62 -7.32
C VAL A 189 -24.79 -13.77 -6.46
N TYR A 190 -23.79 -14.37 -5.80
CA TYR A 190 -22.80 -13.62 -5.03
C TYR A 190 -22.00 -12.63 -5.90
N ARG A 191 -21.61 -13.02 -7.13
CA ARG A 191 -20.91 -12.11 -8.05
C ARG A 191 -21.75 -10.88 -8.39
N GLU A 192 -23.06 -11.04 -8.56
CA GLU A 192 -23.96 -9.93 -8.83
C GLU A 192 -24.09 -9.02 -7.60
N TYR A 193 -24.26 -9.59 -6.40
CA TYR A 193 -24.21 -8.87 -5.13
C TYR A 193 -22.91 -8.07 -4.97
N LEU A 194 -21.75 -8.69 -5.22
CA LEU A 194 -20.43 -8.07 -5.20
C LEU A 194 -20.36 -6.86 -6.13
N LYS A 195 -20.77 -7.01 -7.40
CA LYS A 195 -20.76 -5.91 -8.38
C LYS A 195 -21.69 -4.78 -7.97
N ASN A 196 -22.85 -5.11 -7.44
CA ASN A 196 -23.84 -4.14 -7.00
C ASN A 196 -23.33 -3.30 -5.82
N GLN A 197 -22.73 -3.93 -4.80
CA GLN A 197 -22.13 -3.20 -3.68
C GLN A 197 -20.92 -2.35 -4.09
N VAL A 198 -20.04 -2.87 -4.96
CA VAL A 198 -18.93 -2.07 -5.50
C VAL A 198 -19.45 -0.86 -6.29
N ARG A 199 -20.54 -1.02 -7.04
CA ARG A 199 -21.21 0.12 -7.71
C ARG A 199 -21.76 1.12 -6.70
N GLU A 200 -22.35 0.69 -5.59
CA GLU A 200 -22.84 1.60 -4.54
C GLU A 200 -21.70 2.47 -3.99
N ILE A 201 -20.59 1.88 -3.56
CA ILE A 201 -19.50 2.65 -2.98
C ILE A 201 -18.84 3.60 -3.99
N LEU A 202 -18.84 3.25 -5.28
CA LEU A 202 -18.26 4.10 -6.33
C LEU A 202 -19.22 5.19 -6.83
N THR A 203 -20.51 5.17 -6.46
CA THR A 203 -21.51 6.14 -6.94
C THR A 203 -22.12 6.99 -5.82
N LYS A 204 -22.26 6.47 -4.61
CA LYS A 204 -22.87 7.19 -3.47
C LYS A 204 -21.94 8.22 -2.81
N TYR A 205 -20.63 8.01 -2.90
CA TYR A 205 -19.65 8.75 -2.10
C TYR A 205 -18.79 9.73 -2.89
N GLY A 206 -19.13 10.08 -4.14
CA GLY A 206 -18.36 11.04 -4.95
C GLY A 206 -17.11 10.43 -5.60
N LYS A 207 -16.05 11.22 -5.81
CA LYS A 207 -14.80 10.76 -6.44
C LYS A 207 -14.02 9.82 -5.51
N ILE A 208 -13.74 8.61 -5.97
CA ILE A 208 -12.93 7.63 -5.25
C ILE A 208 -11.60 7.47 -5.98
N ASP A 209 -10.49 7.63 -5.25
CA ASP A 209 -9.15 7.64 -5.80
C ASP A 209 -8.56 6.22 -5.86
N ILE A 210 -8.85 5.36 -4.89
CA ILE A 210 -8.30 4.00 -4.79
C ILE A 210 -9.40 2.97 -4.53
N LEU A 211 -9.43 1.89 -5.31
CA LEU A 211 -10.16 0.66 -4.97
C LEU A 211 -9.16 -0.45 -4.64
N TRP A 212 -9.17 -0.89 -3.40
CA TRP A 212 -8.26 -1.89 -2.86
C TRP A 212 -9.03 -3.20 -2.64
N LEU A 213 -8.95 -4.12 -3.60
CA LEU A 213 -9.71 -5.37 -3.56
C LEU A 213 -8.95 -6.45 -2.77
N ASP A 214 -9.66 -7.34 -2.09
CA ASP A 214 -9.01 -8.36 -1.26
C ASP A 214 -9.84 -9.64 -1.05
N TYR A 215 -9.38 -10.82 -1.43
CA TYR A 215 -8.30 -11.09 -2.38
C TYR A 215 -8.59 -12.37 -3.13
N SER A 216 -7.85 -12.57 -4.22
CA SER A 216 -7.83 -13.81 -4.97
C SER A 216 -6.75 -14.76 -4.46
N PHE A 217 -7.09 -16.04 -4.37
CA PHE A 217 -6.22 -17.11 -3.91
C PHE A 217 -6.59 -18.39 -4.69
N PRO A 218 -6.28 -18.47 -5.99
CA PRO A 218 -6.65 -19.63 -6.81
C PRO A 218 -6.01 -20.93 -6.31
N GLY A 219 -6.49 -22.07 -6.82
CA GLY A 219 -6.06 -23.42 -6.42
C GLY A 219 -7.17 -24.23 -5.77
N GLN A 220 -6.84 -25.38 -5.17
CA GLN A 220 -7.82 -26.25 -4.52
C GLN A 220 -8.62 -25.49 -3.45
N PHE A 221 -9.95 -25.54 -3.55
CA PHE A 221 -10.89 -24.80 -2.70
C PHE A 221 -10.54 -23.32 -2.58
N GLY A 222 -9.95 -22.75 -3.63
CA GLY A 222 -9.58 -21.35 -3.73
C GLY A 222 -10.56 -20.59 -4.61
N LYS A 223 -10.29 -19.28 -4.77
CA LYS A 223 -11.08 -18.41 -5.65
C LYS A 223 -10.19 -17.49 -6.46
N GLY A 224 -10.56 -17.25 -7.72
CA GLY A 224 -9.85 -16.40 -8.65
C GLY A 224 -10.78 -15.56 -9.51
N ARG A 225 -10.26 -15.01 -10.60
CA ARG A 225 -10.96 -14.06 -11.46
C ARG A 225 -12.37 -14.49 -11.90
N ASP A 226 -12.56 -15.78 -12.16
CA ASP A 226 -13.83 -16.33 -12.65
C ASP A 226 -14.88 -16.44 -11.53
N ASP A 227 -14.44 -16.77 -10.31
CA ASP A 227 -15.29 -16.78 -9.11
C ASP A 227 -15.83 -15.40 -8.81
N TRP A 228 -15.02 -14.36 -9.03
CA TRP A 228 -15.38 -12.96 -8.76
C TRP A 228 -16.07 -12.26 -9.94
N GLY A 229 -15.92 -12.79 -11.16
CA GLY A 229 -16.27 -12.05 -12.37
C GLY A 229 -15.42 -10.78 -12.54
N SER A 230 -14.12 -10.88 -12.20
CA SER A 230 -13.21 -9.74 -12.05
C SER A 230 -13.07 -8.89 -13.30
N VAL A 231 -13.11 -9.51 -14.49
CA VAL A 231 -13.04 -8.77 -15.77
C VAL A 231 -14.19 -7.76 -15.87
N GLU A 232 -15.42 -8.20 -15.62
CA GLU A 232 -16.61 -7.34 -15.70
C GLU A 232 -16.68 -6.37 -14.51
N LEU A 233 -16.23 -6.80 -13.33
CA LEU A 233 -16.09 -5.93 -12.16
C LEU A 233 -15.18 -4.74 -12.47
N VAL A 234 -13.96 -4.98 -12.95
CA VAL A 234 -12.98 -3.92 -13.23
C VAL A 234 -13.38 -3.05 -14.41
N LYS A 235 -14.03 -3.60 -15.46
CA LYS A 235 -14.63 -2.79 -16.53
C LYS A 235 -15.61 -1.77 -15.96
N MET A 236 -16.58 -2.23 -15.16
CA MET A 236 -17.55 -1.37 -14.51
C MET A 236 -16.87 -0.32 -13.61
N VAL A 237 -15.88 -0.70 -12.81
CA VAL A 237 -15.16 0.23 -11.92
C VAL A 237 -14.57 1.38 -12.73
N ARG A 238 -13.91 1.08 -13.85
CA ARG A 238 -13.27 2.10 -14.70
C ARG A 238 -14.28 2.92 -15.51
N GLU A 239 -15.42 2.35 -15.88
CA GLU A 239 -16.53 3.10 -16.49
C GLU A 239 -17.12 4.13 -15.52
N ILE A 240 -17.27 3.78 -14.23
CA ILE A 240 -17.82 4.68 -13.21
C ILE A 240 -16.80 5.73 -12.78
N GLN A 241 -15.55 5.32 -12.52
CA GLN A 241 -14.47 6.18 -12.03
C GLN A 241 -13.21 6.01 -12.91
N PRO A 242 -13.10 6.68 -14.06
CA PRO A 242 -11.96 6.51 -14.98
C PRO A 242 -10.58 6.83 -14.41
N GLU A 243 -10.52 7.67 -13.37
CA GLU A 243 -9.27 8.08 -12.70
C GLU A 243 -8.86 7.15 -11.54
N ILE A 244 -9.72 6.23 -11.11
CA ILE A 244 -9.45 5.36 -9.95
C ILE A 244 -8.25 4.45 -10.19
N ILE A 245 -7.47 4.18 -9.15
CA ILE A 245 -6.40 3.19 -9.18
C ILE A 245 -6.80 1.91 -8.46
N ILE A 246 -6.42 0.76 -9.00
CA ILE A 246 -6.83 -0.56 -8.50
C ILE A 246 -5.61 -1.43 -8.21
N ASN A 247 -5.60 -2.13 -7.08
CA ASN A 247 -4.53 -3.09 -6.76
C ASN A 247 -4.58 -4.36 -7.64
N ASP A 248 -3.63 -5.27 -7.44
CA ASP A 248 -3.44 -6.48 -8.24
C ASP A 248 -4.15 -7.75 -7.72
N ARG A 249 -5.05 -7.60 -6.74
CA ARG A 249 -5.66 -8.72 -6.01
C ARG A 249 -6.96 -9.27 -6.62
N ALA A 250 -7.38 -8.72 -7.76
CA ALA A 250 -8.49 -9.23 -8.57
C ALA A 250 -8.10 -10.39 -9.51
N ASP A 251 -6.86 -10.89 -9.44
CA ASP A 251 -6.35 -11.95 -10.33
C ASP A 251 -6.46 -11.55 -11.82
N LEU A 252 -5.93 -10.36 -12.17
CA LEU A 252 -5.98 -9.82 -13.54
C LEU A 252 -4.61 -9.32 -14.03
N LYS A 253 -3.51 -9.87 -13.50
CA LYS A 253 -2.14 -9.38 -13.85
C LYS A 253 -1.82 -9.49 -15.34
N ASP A 254 -2.40 -10.47 -16.01
CA ASP A 254 -2.30 -10.72 -17.45
C ASP A 254 -3.22 -9.83 -18.31
N TYR A 255 -4.05 -8.98 -17.70
CA TYR A 255 -4.94 -8.05 -18.42
C TYR A 255 -4.41 -6.61 -18.37
N TRP A 256 -4.25 -5.97 -19.53
CA TRP A 256 -4.00 -4.54 -19.60
C TRP A 256 -5.20 -3.76 -19.09
N GLY A 257 -4.98 -2.88 -18.11
CA GLY A 257 -6.03 -2.18 -17.39
C GLY A 257 -6.73 -3.04 -16.33
N GLY A 258 -6.27 -4.26 -16.03
CA GLY A 258 -6.82 -5.08 -14.96
C GLY A 258 -6.38 -4.67 -13.54
N TRP A 259 -5.29 -3.90 -13.44
CA TRP A 259 -4.63 -3.50 -12.21
C TRP A 259 -3.69 -2.33 -12.46
N ASP A 260 -3.32 -1.59 -11.41
CA ASP A 260 -2.47 -0.39 -11.49
C ASP A 260 -1.18 -0.49 -10.67
N PHE A 261 -1.22 -1.16 -9.52
CA PHE A 261 -0.06 -1.35 -8.64
C PHE A 261 -0.09 -2.72 -7.96
N THR A 262 1.09 -3.21 -7.57
CA THR A 262 1.23 -4.48 -6.82
C THR A 262 1.32 -4.26 -5.31
N THR A 263 0.97 -5.28 -4.51
CA THR A 263 0.74 -5.13 -3.05
C THR A 263 1.55 -6.06 -2.14
N PRO A 264 2.90 -5.92 -2.06
CA PRO A 264 3.71 -6.62 -1.06
C PRO A 264 3.21 -6.41 0.38
N GLU A 265 2.91 -7.48 1.11
CA GLU A 265 2.25 -7.39 2.41
C GLU A 265 3.17 -7.88 3.54
N GLN A 266 3.35 -7.07 4.59
CA GLN A 266 4.08 -7.44 5.82
C GLN A 266 5.55 -7.86 5.62
N TYR A 267 6.17 -7.51 4.48
CA TYR A 267 7.61 -7.64 4.26
C TYR A 267 8.18 -6.47 3.46
N LYS A 268 9.49 -6.29 3.52
CA LYS A 268 10.22 -5.31 2.72
C LYS A 268 10.72 -5.95 1.43
N VAL A 269 10.43 -5.31 0.30
CA VAL A 269 10.97 -5.76 -1.00
C VAL A 269 12.49 -5.58 -1.02
N GLU A 270 13.21 -6.51 -1.65
CA GLU A 270 14.68 -6.40 -1.77
C GLU A 270 15.08 -5.31 -2.76
N SER A 271 14.36 -5.22 -3.89
CA SER A 271 14.55 -4.25 -4.96
C SER A 271 13.20 -3.69 -5.41
N TRP A 272 13.22 -2.66 -6.27
CA TRP A 272 12.01 -2.18 -6.94
C TRP A 272 11.38 -3.36 -7.70
N PRO A 273 10.13 -3.76 -7.42
CA PRO A 273 9.46 -4.83 -8.14
C PRO A 273 9.45 -4.60 -9.66
N GLU A 274 9.69 -5.66 -10.41
CA GLU A 274 9.71 -5.64 -11.87
C GLU A 274 8.84 -6.75 -12.46
N ILE A 275 8.22 -6.48 -13.60
CA ILE A 275 7.59 -7.48 -14.48
C ILE A 275 8.23 -7.30 -15.86
N ASP A 276 8.74 -8.38 -16.43
CA ASP A 276 9.42 -8.39 -17.73
C ASP A 276 10.55 -7.34 -17.83
N GLY A 277 11.28 -7.15 -16.73
CA GLY A 277 12.38 -6.16 -16.62
C GLY A 277 11.94 -4.70 -16.56
N LYS A 278 10.63 -4.43 -16.42
CA LYS A 278 10.09 -3.08 -16.21
C LYS A 278 9.70 -2.89 -14.75
N LYS A 279 10.18 -1.82 -14.14
CA LYS A 279 9.75 -1.36 -12.81
C LYS A 279 8.25 -1.08 -12.79
N ILE A 280 7.55 -1.64 -11.82
CA ILE A 280 6.11 -1.45 -11.66
C ILE A 280 5.77 -0.60 -10.44
N PRO A 281 4.67 0.16 -10.47
CA PRO A 281 4.14 0.82 -9.28
C PRO A 281 3.77 -0.22 -8.21
N TRP A 282 4.07 0.07 -6.95
CA TRP A 282 3.82 -0.86 -5.85
C TRP A 282 3.59 -0.14 -4.52
N GLU A 283 2.79 -0.76 -3.68
CA GLU A 283 2.44 -0.30 -2.34
C GLU A 283 2.68 -1.42 -1.35
N THR A 284 3.51 -1.21 -0.34
CA THR A 284 3.46 -2.13 0.80
C THR A 284 2.42 -1.69 1.79
N CYS A 285 1.56 -2.63 2.16
CA CYS A 285 0.67 -2.48 3.30
C CYS A 285 1.37 -3.09 4.52
N GLN A 286 1.42 -2.32 5.60
CA GLN A 286 2.08 -2.69 6.85
C GLN A 286 1.18 -2.35 8.04
N THR A 287 1.19 -3.22 9.02
CA THR A 287 0.58 -2.98 10.34
C THR A 287 1.58 -2.32 11.28
N PHE A 288 1.11 -1.62 12.31
CA PHE A 288 2.00 -1.26 13.41
C PHE A 288 2.49 -2.50 14.18
N SER A 289 1.73 -3.59 14.17
CA SER A 289 2.01 -4.81 14.95
C SER A 289 1.90 -6.07 14.08
N GLY A 290 1.17 -7.09 14.54
CA GLY A 290 0.83 -8.32 13.81
C GLY A 290 -0.65 -8.43 13.46
N SER A 291 -1.45 -7.37 13.64
CA SER A 291 -2.91 -7.36 13.41
C SER A 291 -3.33 -6.15 12.60
N TRP A 292 -4.27 -6.34 11.67
CA TRP A 292 -4.88 -5.25 10.90
C TRP A 292 -6.03 -4.61 11.69
N GLY A 293 -7.03 -5.43 12.06
CA GLY A 293 -8.09 -5.01 12.96
C GLY A 293 -7.59 -4.81 14.39
N TYR A 294 -8.38 -4.10 15.21
CA TYR A 294 -8.04 -3.87 16.61
C TYR A 294 -7.78 -5.18 17.36
N TYR A 295 -6.60 -5.28 17.97
CA TYR A 295 -6.22 -6.36 18.87
C TYR A 295 -5.67 -5.76 20.17
N ARG A 296 -6.50 -5.78 21.22
CA ARG A 296 -6.18 -5.18 22.51
C ARG A 296 -4.86 -5.70 23.09
N ASP A 297 -4.68 -7.02 23.06
CA ASP A 297 -3.60 -7.74 23.74
C ASP A 297 -2.40 -8.03 22.81
N GLU A 298 -2.28 -7.32 21.69
CA GLU A 298 -1.12 -7.40 20.78
C GLU A 298 0.00 -6.46 21.25
N HIS A 299 1.18 -7.00 21.55
CA HIS A 299 2.29 -6.27 22.15
C HIS A 299 3.51 -6.10 21.24
N THR A 300 3.50 -6.65 20.02
CA THR A 300 4.63 -6.64 19.07
C THR A 300 4.68 -5.39 18.19
N TRP A 301 4.42 -4.22 18.76
CA TRP A 301 4.38 -2.95 18.03
C TRP A 301 5.77 -2.53 17.55
N LYS A 302 5.84 -2.08 16.30
CA LYS A 302 7.04 -1.50 15.69
C LYS A 302 7.37 -0.17 16.37
N ASP A 303 8.66 0.05 16.63
CA ASP A 303 9.14 1.31 17.18
C ASP A 303 9.20 2.44 16.13
N LYS A 304 9.44 3.68 16.60
CA LYS A 304 9.55 4.87 15.75
C LYS A 304 10.58 4.69 14.62
N LYS A 305 11.75 4.11 14.90
CA LYS A 305 12.82 3.91 13.89
C LYS A 305 12.37 2.90 12.84
N GLN A 306 11.76 1.79 13.22
CA GLN A 306 11.23 0.78 12.31
C GLN A 306 10.18 1.37 11.36
N LEU A 307 9.26 2.18 11.87
CA LEU A 307 8.22 2.82 11.06
C LEU A 307 8.79 3.83 10.06
N LEU A 308 9.74 4.66 10.49
CA LEU A 308 10.43 5.60 9.59
C LEU A 308 11.25 4.88 8.53
N VAL A 309 11.98 3.81 8.91
CA VAL A 309 12.73 2.98 7.96
C VAL A 309 11.80 2.33 6.94
N LEU A 310 10.63 1.81 7.36
CA LEU A 310 9.65 1.26 6.42
C LEU A 310 9.22 2.29 5.37
N LEU A 311 8.94 3.54 5.77
CA LEU A 311 8.59 4.61 4.86
C LEU A 311 9.75 4.94 3.90
N ILE A 312 10.92 5.23 4.45
CA ILE A 312 12.11 5.64 3.69
C ILE A 312 12.52 4.54 2.71
N GLU A 313 12.52 3.28 3.15
CA GLU A 313 12.91 2.13 2.33
C GLU A 313 11.89 1.81 1.23
N SER A 314 10.61 2.10 1.46
CA SER A 314 9.59 1.99 0.40
C SER A 314 9.84 3.04 -0.69
N VAL A 315 10.07 4.29 -0.30
CA VAL A 315 10.35 5.40 -1.23
C VAL A 315 11.66 5.19 -1.99
N SER A 316 12.71 4.69 -1.34
CA SER A 316 14.01 4.43 -1.97
C SER A 316 13.97 3.34 -3.04
N LYS A 317 12.89 2.56 -3.07
CA LYS A 317 12.60 1.53 -4.08
C LYS A 317 11.37 1.90 -4.90
N GLY A 318 11.02 3.18 -4.94
CA GLY A 318 9.97 3.75 -5.80
C GLY A 318 8.54 3.38 -5.43
N GLY A 319 8.31 2.83 -4.24
CA GLY A 319 7.01 2.40 -3.76
C GLY A 319 6.38 3.34 -2.76
N ASN A 320 5.15 2.99 -2.40
CA ASN A 320 4.37 3.64 -1.37
C ASN A 320 4.28 2.79 -0.11
N LEU A 321 4.11 3.44 1.05
CA LEU A 321 3.75 2.80 2.30
C LEU A 321 2.29 3.12 2.65
N LEU A 322 1.47 2.10 2.82
CA LEU A 322 0.13 2.17 3.37
C LEU A 322 0.15 1.60 4.80
N LEU A 323 0.16 2.48 5.79
CA LEU A 323 0.35 2.10 7.20
C LEU A 323 -0.98 2.01 7.93
N ASN A 324 -1.26 0.86 8.54
CA ASN A 324 -2.56 0.52 9.09
C ASN A 324 -2.80 0.99 10.53
N VAL A 325 -3.99 1.54 10.78
CA VAL A 325 -4.62 1.64 12.11
C VAL A 325 -5.82 0.70 12.20
N GLY A 326 -6.00 0.09 13.38
CA GLY A 326 -7.19 -0.69 13.73
C GLY A 326 -7.96 0.02 14.85
N PRO A 327 -9.02 0.80 14.53
CA PRO A 327 -9.78 1.53 15.54
C PRO A 327 -10.52 0.59 16.50
N THR A 328 -10.70 1.04 17.75
CA THR A 328 -11.45 0.32 18.77
C THR A 328 -12.92 0.18 18.40
N ALA A 329 -13.64 -0.74 19.07
CA ALA A 329 -15.09 -0.89 18.93
C ALA A 329 -15.88 0.41 19.19
N ARG A 330 -15.32 1.34 19.96
CA ARG A 330 -15.95 2.63 20.28
C ARG A 330 -15.62 3.74 19.27
N GLY A 331 -14.77 3.49 18.28
CA GLY A 331 -14.43 4.47 17.24
C GLY A 331 -13.23 5.37 17.55
N THR A 332 -12.35 4.98 18.47
CA THR A 332 -11.08 5.70 18.74
C THR A 332 -9.89 4.93 18.19
N PHE A 333 -8.77 5.62 17.94
CA PHE A 333 -7.49 4.92 17.78
C PHE A 333 -6.96 4.46 19.13
N ASP A 334 -6.16 3.39 19.12
CA ASP A 334 -5.40 2.97 20.30
C ASP A 334 -4.30 4.01 20.57
N HIS A 335 -4.02 4.32 21.85
CA HIS A 335 -2.97 5.28 22.22
C HIS A 335 -1.61 4.99 21.57
N ARG A 336 -1.27 3.71 21.35
CA ARG A 336 -0.03 3.30 20.68
C ARG A 336 0.00 3.74 19.22
N ALA A 337 -1.14 3.68 18.54
CA ALA A 337 -1.26 4.20 17.18
C ALA A 337 -1.18 5.73 17.17
N ASP A 338 -1.81 6.40 18.14
CA ASP A 338 -1.73 7.86 18.27
C ASP A 338 -0.29 8.35 18.49
N GLU A 339 0.44 7.72 19.41
CA GLU A 339 1.86 8.01 19.66
C GLU A 339 2.71 7.79 18.42
N ALA A 340 2.55 6.64 17.74
CA ALA A 340 3.30 6.32 16.54
C ALA A 340 3.03 7.29 15.38
N LEU A 341 1.76 7.69 15.16
CA LEU A 341 1.40 8.69 14.16
C LEU A 341 1.98 10.06 14.48
N ALA A 342 1.94 10.48 15.75
CA ALA A 342 2.54 11.73 16.20
C ALA A 342 4.06 11.75 15.99
N ASP A 343 4.73 10.64 16.33
CA ASP A 343 6.16 10.45 16.15
C ASP A 343 6.59 10.51 14.68
N MET A 344 5.81 9.88 13.78
CA MET A 344 6.04 9.99 12.34
C MET A 344 5.81 11.42 11.84
N GLY A 345 4.75 12.08 12.33
CA GLY A 345 4.42 13.47 11.98
C GLY A 345 5.53 14.46 12.36
N GLU A 346 6.13 14.28 13.55
CA GLU A 346 7.28 15.09 13.99
C GLU A 346 8.45 15.00 13.00
N TRP A 347 8.79 13.78 12.55
CA TRP A 347 9.86 13.60 11.58
C TRP A 347 9.49 14.14 10.20
N MET A 348 8.26 13.89 9.74
CA MET A 348 7.75 14.33 8.43
C MET A 348 7.70 15.85 8.30
N LYS A 349 7.42 16.57 9.39
CA LYS A 349 7.41 18.04 9.43
C LYS A 349 8.67 18.66 8.83
N PHE A 350 9.83 18.05 9.11
CA PHE A 350 11.12 18.57 8.67
C PHE A 350 11.69 17.81 7.46
N ASN A 351 11.38 16.52 7.31
CA ASN A 351 12.04 15.66 6.33
C ASN A 351 11.16 15.23 5.15
N SER A 352 9.91 15.67 5.09
CA SER A 352 8.95 15.28 4.02
C SER A 352 9.43 15.56 2.60
N ARG A 353 10.33 16.52 2.38
CA ARG A 353 10.98 16.78 1.07
C ARG A 353 11.78 15.59 0.54
N SER A 354 12.23 14.69 1.43
CA SER A 354 12.92 13.45 1.07
C SER A 354 11.98 12.27 0.80
N VAL A 355 10.67 12.48 0.96
CA VAL A 355 9.60 11.47 0.80
C VAL A 355 8.74 11.82 -0.40
N TYR A 356 8.06 12.97 -0.38
CA TYR A 356 7.08 13.30 -1.44
C TYR A 356 7.77 13.63 -2.76
N GLY A 357 7.26 13.05 -3.85
CA GLY A 357 7.87 13.14 -5.18
C GLY A 357 9.25 12.47 -5.28
N CYS A 358 9.74 11.83 -4.22
CA CYS A 358 10.99 11.09 -4.25
C CYS A 358 10.79 9.67 -4.80
N THR A 359 11.89 9.07 -5.24
CA THR A 359 11.96 7.72 -5.80
C THR A 359 13.35 7.13 -5.57
N GLN A 360 13.63 5.97 -6.16
CA GLN A 360 14.95 5.35 -6.15
C GLN A 360 16.03 6.28 -6.71
N ALA A 361 17.18 6.33 -6.03
CA ALA A 361 18.34 7.09 -6.47
C ALA A 361 18.91 6.56 -7.81
N PRO A 362 19.48 7.46 -8.65
CA PRO A 362 20.19 7.04 -9.86
C PRO A 362 21.35 6.08 -9.55
N ALA A 363 21.60 5.12 -10.45
CA ALA A 363 22.55 4.02 -10.22
C ALA A 363 24.01 4.47 -10.09
N GLU A 364 24.35 5.67 -10.56
CA GLU A 364 25.68 6.27 -10.43
C GLU A 364 26.02 6.79 -9.02
N PHE A 365 25.04 6.75 -8.09
CA PHE A 365 25.22 7.09 -6.68
C PHE A 365 25.21 5.81 -5.85
N GLU A 366 26.40 5.38 -5.44
CA GLU A 366 26.56 4.27 -4.49
C GLU A 366 25.92 4.65 -3.15
N VAL A 367 25.22 3.69 -2.53
CA VAL A 367 24.58 3.87 -1.23
C VAL A 367 25.64 3.75 -0.14
N PRO A 368 25.91 4.80 0.65
CA PRO A 368 26.86 4.70 1.76
C PRO A 368 26.41 3.71 2.84
N ASP A 369 27.37 3.12 3.56
CA ASP A 369 27.10 2.18 4.66
C ASP A 369 26.13 2.77 5.70
N ASN A 370 25.19 1.93 6.17
CA ASN A 370 24.17 2.29 7.17
C ASN A 370 23.33 3.52 6.77
N THR A 371 23.07 3.69 5.48
CA THR A 371 22.18 4.72 4.96
C THR A 371 21.16 4.17 3.97
N ILE A 372 20.16 4.99 3.66
CA ILE A 372 19.24 4.78 2.54
C ILE A 372 19.23 6.05 1.69
N LEU A 373 19.12 5.90 0.37
CA LEU A 373 19.02 7.03 -0.56
C LEU A 373 17.60 7.20 -1.09
N THR A 374 17.09 8.43 -1.11
CA THR A 374 15.91 8.81 -1.90
C THR A 374 16.27 9.96 -2.82
N TYR A 375 15.60 10.06 -3.97
CA TYR A 375 15.92 11.05 -4.99
C TYR A 375 14.67 11.72 -5.52
N ASN A 376 14.66 13.05 -5.57
CA ASN A 376 13.61 13.81 -6.22
C ASN A 376 14.06 14.23 -7.65
N PRO A 377 13.48 13.66 -8.71
CA PRO A 377 13.90 13.92 -10.09
C PRO A 377 13.57 15.35 -10.55
N ASP A 378 12.48 15.94 -10.05
CA ASP A 378 12.03 17.27 -10.48
C ASP A 378 12.97 18.38 -9.97
N THR A 379 13.52 18.20 -8.77
CA THR A 379 14.41 19.18 -8.11
C THR A 379 15.89 18.79 -8.18
N LYS A 380 16.21 17.60 -8.71
CA LYS A 380 17.56 17.01 -8.73
C LYS A 380 18.20 17.03 -7.33
N ARG A 381 17.44 16.60 -6.33
CA ARG A 381 17.89 16.51 -4.94
C ARG A 381 18.06 15.06 -4.56
N LEU A 382 19.24 14.72 -4.05
CA LEU A 382 19.53 13.40 -3.49
C LEU A 382 19.53 13.53 -1.97
N TYR A 383 18.85 12.62 -1.29
CA TYR A 383 18.70 12.62 0.15
C TYR A 383 19.36 11.37 0.72
N ILE A 384 20.24 11.57 1.71
CA ILE A 384 20.91 10.49 2.44
C ILE A 384 20.30 10.39 3.82
N HIS A 385 19.62 9.28 4.10
CA HIS A 385 18.99 8.98 5.37
C HIS A 385 19.98 8.21 6.24
N LEU A 386 20.44 8.82 7.34
CA LEU A 386 21.46 8.25 8.22
C LEU A 386 20.81 7.30 9.23
N LEU A 387 20.82 5.98 8.95
CA LEU A 387 20.24 4.99 9.87
C LEU A 387 21.07 4.88 11.14
N ASP A 388 22.39 4.96 10.99
CA ASP A 388 23.34 5.13 12.08
C ASP A 388 24.15 6.40 11.82
N TYR A 389 24.27 7.25 12.85
CA TYR A 389 24.90 8.55 12.69
C TYR A 389 26.43 8.41 12.64
N PRO A 390 27.09 8.83 11.55
CA PRO A 390 28.54 8.68 11.41
C PRO A 390 29.31 9.69 12.27
N LEU A 391 30.60 9.43 12.45
CA LEU A 391 31.52 10.39 13.07
C LEU A 391 31.87 11.53 12.10
N THR A 392 32.78 12.42 12.51
CA THR A 392 33.15 13.66 11.83
C THR A 392 33.36 13.57 10.32
N ASN A 393 33.94 12.48 9.81
CA ASN A 393 34.20 12.30 8.38
C ASN A 393 33.18 11.31 7.79
N PHE A 394 32.30 11.80 6.93
CA PHE A 394 31.35 10.97 6.21
C PHE A 394 31.72 10.91 4.73
N ARG A 395 32.25 9.76 4.31
CA ARG A 395 32.75 9.52 2.95
C ARG A 395 31.60 9.08 2.03
N LEU A 396 31.55 9.69 0.85
CA LEU A 396 30.64 9.38 -0.25
C LEU A 396 31.46 8.89 -1.46
N PRO A 397 31.54 7.56 -1.68
CA PRO A 397 32.35 6.98 -2.75
C PRO A 397 31.90 7.40 -4.15
N GLY A 398 32.80 8.01 -4.94
CA GLY A 398 32.49 8.40 -6.33
C GLY A 398 31.54 9.61 -6.50
N TYR A 399 31.30 10.41 -5.45
CA TYR A 399 30.42 11.59 -5.49
C TYR A 399 31.16 12.89 -5.90
N LYS A 400 32.49 12.88 -5.99
CA LYS A 400 33.26 14.10 -6.29
C LYS A 400 32.88 14.68 -7.64
N GLY A 401 32.67 16.00 -7.68
CA GLY A 401 32.26 16.72 -8.89
C GLY A 401 30.80 16.51 -9.31
N LYS A 402 30.00 15.78 -8.51
CA LYS A 402 28.56 15.57 -8.73
C LYS A 402 27.68 16.36 -7.75
N VAL A 403 28.27 16.92 -6.69
CA VAL A 403 27.56 17.60 -5.59
C VAL A 403 28.03 19.04 -5.50
N LYS A 404 27.08 19.96 -5.65
CA LYS A 404 27.29 21.40 -5.57
C LYS A 404 27.20 21.92 -4.13
N TYR A 405 26.31 21.34 -3.33
CA TYR A 405 26.03 21.79 -1.95
C TYR A 405 25.45 20.65 -1.12
N ALA A 406 25.73 20.65 0.18
CA ALA A 406 25.22 19.67 1.14
C ALA A 406 24.74 20.38 2.41
N GLN A 407 23.60 19.93 2.93
CA GLN A 407 23.04 20.46 4.18
C GLN A 407 22.28 19.38 4.95
N PHE A 408 22.10 19.60 6.25
CA PHE A 408 21.05 18.87 6.96
C PHE A 408 19.67 19.34 6.50
N LEU A 409 18.76 18.40 6.21
CA LEU A 409 17.45 18.73 5.68
C LEU A 409 16.55 19.42 6.73
N HIS A 410 16.70 19.06 8.00
CA HIS A 410 15.79 19.51 9.05
C HIS A 410 15.94 20.99 9.45
N ASP A 411 17.12 21.56 9.26
CA ASP A 411 17.43 22.96 9.63
C ASP A 411 18.14 23.77 8.53
N ALA A 412 18.43 23.14 7.39
CA ALA A 412 19.18 23.73 6.27
C ALA A 412 20.59 24.24 6.65
N SER A 413 21.19 23.69 7.71
CA SER A 413 22.57 24.00 8.08
C SER A 413 23.56 23.34 7.12
N GLU A 414 24.56 24.11 6.67
CA GLU A 414 25.57 23.66 5.73
C GLU A 414 26.42 22.52 6.29
N LEU A 415 26.69 21.52 5.45
CA LEU A 415 27.71 20.51 5.70
C LEU A 415 28.92 20.79 4.80
N LEU A 416 30.08 20.99 5.43
CA LEU A 416 31.28 21.35 4.70
C LEU A 416 31.78 20.17 3.85
N ILE A 417 31.95 20.42 2.55
CA ILE A 417 32.64 19.52 1.64
C ILE A 417 34.14 19.79 1.76
N THR A 418 34.87 18.91 2.44
CA THR A 418 36.30 19.09 2.75
C THR A 418 37.09 17.83 2.51
N SER A 419 38.41 17.94 2.40
CA SER A 419 39.29 16.79 2.60
C SER A 419 39.04 16.16 3.99
N PRO A 420 39.23 14.84 4.16
CA PRO A 420 39.05 14.20 5.46
C PRO A 420 39.90 14.83 6.57
N TYR A 421 39.32 15.02 7.75
CA TYR A 421 39.92 15.71 8.89
C TYR A 421 40.43 14.71 9.95
N GLY A 422 41.73 14.74 10.29
CA GLY A 422 42.28 14.00 11.43
C GLY A 422 43.81 13.83 11.40
N HIS A 423 44.45 13.86 12.58
CA HIS A 423 45.92 13.85 12.73
C HIS A 423 46.62 12.57 12.22
N HIS A 424 45.91 11.44 12.12
CA HIS A 424 46.46 10.14 11.69
C HIS A 424 45.81 9.58 10.41
N MET A 425 45.10 10.41 9.65
CA MET A 425 44.37 9.97 8.43
C MET A 425 45.24 9.97 7.16
N GLN A 426 46.55 10.19 7.28
CA GLN A 426 47.46 10.16 6.13
C GLN A 426 47.52 8.74 5.54
N GLY A 427 46.78 8.53 4.44
CA GLY A 427 47.00 7.42 3.52
C GLY A 427 45.98 6.27 3.53
N SER A 428 44.81 6.36 4.19
CA SER A 428 43.93 5.18 4.31
C SER A 428 42.43 5.31 3.96
N ILE A 429 41.83 6.48 3.65
CA ILE A 429 40.34 6.55 3.60
C ILE A 429 39.73 7.40 2.45
N SER A 430 40.43 7.70 1.36
CA SER A 430 39.75 8.33 0.21
C SER A 430 40.47 8.09 -1.12
N THR A 431 39.73 7.66 -2.13
CA THR A 431 40.19 7.68 -3.52
C THR A 431 40.08 9.10 -4.09
N GLU A 432 40.75 9.38 -5.21
CA GLU A 432 40.66 10.70 -5.87
C GLU A 432 39.23 11.11 -6.25
N ASN A 433 38.30 10.17 -6.34
CA ASN A 433 36.93 10.37 -6.80
C ASN A 433 35.89 10.47 -5.67
N ASP A 434 36.31 10.37 -4.42
CA ASP A 434 35.39 10.41 -3.28
C ASP A 434 35.14 11.85 -2.81
N LEU A 435 33.95 12.06 -2.24
CA LEU A 435 33.58 13.30 -1.56
C LEU A 435 33.49 13.04 -0.06
N ASN A 436 33.99 13.96 0.77
CA ASN A 436 33.87 13.85 2.22
C ASN A 436 33.06 15.04 2.75
N LEU A 437 32.05 14.71 3.56
CA LEU A 437 31.26 15.67 4.33
C LEU A 437 31.76 15.70 5.76
N ARG A 438 31.97 16.90 6.30
CA ARG A 438 32.29 17.07 7.71
C ARG A 438 31.01 17.19 8.53
N LEU A 439 30.69 16.15 9.30
CA LEU A 439 29.53 16.13 10.19
C LEU A 439 29.90 16.64 11.59
N PRO A 440 28.95 17.25 12.35
CA PRO A 440 29.13 17.48 13.77
C PRO A 440 29.18 16.13 14.50
N VAL A 441 29.95 16.06 15.59
CA VAL A 441 30.13 14.82 16.37
C VAL A 441 28.81 14.36 17.00
N ASN A 442 27.99 15.31 17.47
CA ASN A 442 26.71 15.00 18.08
C ASN A 442 25.64 14.84 16.99
N LYS A 443 24.86 13.76 17.09
CA LYS A 443 23.67 13.55 16.26
C LYS A 443 22.69 14.71 16.50
N PRO A 444 22.11 15.30 15.44
CA PRO A 444 20.98 16.21 15.59
C PRO A 444 19.83 15.55 16.36
N HIS A 445 18.97 16.34 16.99
CA HIS A 445 17.80 15.84 17.73
C HIS A 445 16.66 15.46 16.76
N VAL A 446 16.95 14.50 15.88
CA VAL A 446 16.06 13.90 14.88
C VAL A 446 16.30 12.40 14.92
N GLU A 447 15.24 11.59 14.86
CA GLU A 447 15.35 10.13 14.95
C GLU A 447 16.30 9.58 13.87
N ILE A 448 15.98 9.86 12.60
CA ILE A 448 16.81 9.59 11.42
C ILE A 448 17.17 10.93 10.76
N PRO A 449 18.38 11.47 10.99
CA PRO A 449 18.82 12.68 10.31
C PRO A 449 18.97 12.45 8.80
N VAL A 450 18.59 13.46 8.01
CA VAL A 450 18.67 13.43 6.55
C VAL A 450 19.64 14.51 6.06
N ILE A 451 20.56 14.13 5.18
CA ILE A 451 21.41 15.05 4.43
C ILE A 451 20.75 15.30 3.07
N GLU A 452 20.55 16.55 2.70
CA GLU A 452 20.16 16.95 1.35
C GLU A 452 21.41 17.32 0.54
N LEU A 453 21.58 16.69 -0.61
CA LEU A 453 22.57 17.01 -1.62
C LEU A 453 21.91 17.72 -2.80
N ILE A 454 22.45 18.89 -3.12
CA ILE A 454 22.16 19.62 -4.36
C ILE A 454 23.16 19.14 -5.40
N LEU A 455 22.67 18.44 -6.41
CA LEU A 455 23.51 17.93 -7.51
C LEU A 455 23.86 19.04 -8.51
N GLU A 456 24.92 18.85 -9.29
CA GLU A 456 25.37 19.75 -10.38
C GLU A 456 24.39 19.83 -11.57
#